data_AF-A0A673JTL4-F1
#
_entry.id   AF-A0A673JTL4-F1
#
_cell.length_a   1.000
_cell.length_b   1.000
_cell.length_c   1.000
_cell.angle_alpha   90.00
_cell.angle_beta   90.00
_cell.angle_gamma   90.00
#
_symmetry.space_group_name_H-M   'P 1'
#
loop_
_entity.id
_entity.type
_entity.pdbx_description
1 polymer ?
#
loop_
_entity_poly.entity_id
_entity_poly.type
_entity_poly.pdbx_seq_one_letter_code
_entity_poly.pdbx_strand_id
1 'polypeptide(L)'
;MSVFGGVFRQSSARLFSTGTCARTRMHAIPKLRQLDRWTEKRSVFGVYDNIGILGDFKAHPKDLIRGPVWLRGFSGNELQRLIRKKRMVGERMLTEDKHSLDKRISFLYRRFNRYGKHR
;
A
#
# COMPACT_ATOMS: atom_id res chain seq x y z
N MET A 1 -15.62 -33.61 75.99
CA MET A 1 -16.12 -33.74 74.61
C MET A 1 -16.52 -32.37 74.10
N SER A 2 -15.80 -31.82 73.12
CA SER A 2 -16.26 -30.68 72.31
C SER A 2 -15.55 -30.76 70.97
N VAL A 3 -16.36 -30.93 69.93
CA VAL A 3 -15.93 -31.13 68.54
C VAL A 3 -15.91 -29.75 67.88
N PHE A 4 -14.73 -29.23 67.56
CA PHE A 4 -14.61 -28.06 66.70
C PHE A 4 -14.62 -28.51 65.24
N GLY A 5 -15.78 -28.37 64.59
CA GLY A 5 -15.94 -28.55 63.14
C GLY A 5 -15.41 -27.34 62.39
N GLY A 6 -14.24 -27.47 61.77
CA GLY A 6 -13.71 -26.50 60.81
C GLY A 6 -14.16 -26.83 59.39
N VAL A 7 -14.98 -25.97 58.79
CA VAL A 7 -15.42 -26.07 57.39
C VAL A 7 -14.24 -25.75 56.47
N PHE A 8 -13.69 -26.76 55.80
CA PHE A 8 -12.74 -26.54 54.71
C PHE A 8 -13.46 -25.91 53.51
N ARG A 9 -13.32 -24.59 53.36
CA ARG A 9 -13.69 -23.89 52.12
C ARG A 9 -12.69 -24.28 51.03
N GLN A 10 -13.09 -25.22 50.18
CA GLN A 10 -12.37 -25.53 48.95
C GLN A 10 -12.57 -24.36 47.97
N SER A 11 -11.57 -23.49 47.85
CA SER A 11 -11.59 -22.44 46.83
C SER A 11 -11.28 -23.07 45.47
N SER A 12 -12.33 -23.29 44.67
CA SER A 12 -12.19 -23.64 43.26
C SER A 12 -11.80 -22.39 42.46
N ALA A 13 -10.54 -21.99 42.57
CA ALA A 13 -9.98 -20.99 41.66
C ALA A 13 -9.92 -21.59 40.25
N ARG A 14 -10.85 -21.18 39.39
CA ARG A 14 -10.79 -21.49 37.95
C ARG A 14 -9.46 -20.94 37.43
N LEU A 15 -8.64 -21.79 36.83
CA LEU A 15 -7.47 -21.37 36.05
C LEU A 15 -7.98 -20.71 34.77
N PHE A 16 -8.42 -19.46 34.85
CA PHE A 16 -8.54 -18.65 33.65
C PHE A 16 -7.10 -18.44 33.14
N SER A 17 -6.76 -19.15 32.07
CA SER A 17 -5.58 -18.85 31.28
C SER A 17 -5.70 -17.40 30.85
N THR A 18 -4.93 -16.51 31.49
CA THR A 18 -4.60 -15.22 30.93
C THR A 18 -3.73 -15.51 29.72
N GLY A 19 -4.39 -15.90 28.62
CA GLY A 19 -3.77 -16.13 27.33
C GLY A 19 -2.93 -14.90 27.05
N THR A 20 -1.64 -15.05 27.30
CA THR A 20 -0.66 -13.97 27.21
C THR A 20 -0.85 -13.36 25.84
N CYS A 21 -1.36 -12.14 25.81
CA CYS A 21 -1.41 -11.33 24.60
C CYS A 21 -0.03 -11.46 23.97
N ALA A 22 0.02 -11.97 22.74
CA ALA A 22 1.26 -12.31 22.07
C ALA A 22 2.24 -11.15 22.29
N ARG A 23 3.29 -11.38 23.11
CA ARG A 23 4.32 -10.38 23.37
C ARG A 23 4.84 -9.98 22.02
N THR A 24 4.57 -8.75 21.62
CA THR A 24 5.09 -8.14 20.40
C THR A 24 6.59 -8.44 20.38
N ARG A 25 7.04 -9.28 19.44
CA ARG A 25 8.48 -9.61 19.28
C ARG A 25 9.19 -8.41 18.67
N MET A 26 9.28 -7.33 19.43
CA MET A 26 10.21 -6.24 19.18
C MET A 26 11.43 -6.53 20.06
N HIS A 27 12.46 -7.14 19.46
CA HIS A 27 13.67 -7.55 20.18
C HIS A 27 14.43 -6.37 20.81
N ALA A 28 14.26 -5.17 20.25
CA ALA A 28 14.75 -3.90 20.81
C ALA A 28 13.98 -2.72 20.23
N ILE A 29 13.94 -1.60 20.96
CA ILE A 29 13.42 -0.33 20.44
C ILE A 29 14.31 0.09 19.26
N PRO A 30 13.74 0.36 18.07
CA PRO A 30 14.53 0.84 16.94
C PRO A 30 15.17 2.18 17.28
N LYS A 31 16.38 2.41 16.79
CA LYS A 31 17.08 3.69 16.98
C LYS A 31 16.23 4.83 16.41
N LEU A 32 16.25 5.96 17.11
CA LEU A 32 15.60 7.18 16.64
C LEU A 32 16.15 7.58 15.28
N ARG A 33 15.26 7.75 14.30
CA ARG A 33 15.63 8.21 12.96
C ARG A 33 15.66 9.74 12.95
N GLN A 34 16.84 10.31 13.00
CA GLN A 34 17.02 11.74 12.78
C GLN A 34 16.69 12.09 11.32
N LEU A 35 15.84 13.08 11.12
CA LEU A 35 15.41 13.52 9.79
C LEU A 35 15.51 15.02 9.71
N ASP A 36 16.32 15.50 8.77
CA ASP A 36 16.31 16.89 8.41
C ASP A 36 15.02 17.23 7.63
N ARG A 37 14.31 18.26 8.09
CA ARG A 37 13.10 18.76 7.43
C ARG A 37 13.42 19.72 6.29
N TRP A 38 14.62 20.30 6.27
CA TRP A 38 15.08 21.32 5.33
C TRP A 38 16.08 20.80 4.30
N THR A 39 16.00 19.52 3.96
CA THR A 39 16.74 18.98 2.81
C THR A 39 16.31 19.69 1.53
N GLU A 40 17.24 19.88 0.58
CA GLU A 40 17.00 20.54 -0.71
C GLU A 40 15.70 20.05 -1.36
N LYS A 41 15.55 18.74 -1.55
CA LYS A 41 14.36 18.11 -2.16
C LYS A 41 13.03 18.50 -1.48
N ARG A 42 13.01 18.67 -0.16
CA ARG A 42 11.81 19.07 0.59
C ARG A 42 11.58 20.57 0.49
N SER A 43 12.65 21.36 0.57
CA SER A 43 12.58 22.82 0.50
C SER A 43 12.09 23.33 -0.86
N VAL A 44 12.47 22.66 -1.96
CA VAL A 44 12.10 23.05 -3.33
C VAL A 44 10.94 22.25 -3.91
N PHE A 45 10.25 21.45 -3.09
CA PHE A 45 9.15 20.61 -3.58
C PHE A 45 7.94 21.48 -4.00
N GLY A 46 7.44 21.27 -5.22
CA GLY A 46 6.24 21.94 -5.74
C GLY A 46 6.44 23.35 -6.31
N VAL A 47 7.69 23.85 -6.36
CA VAL A 47 8.01 25.23 -6.81
C VAL A 47 7.46 25.54 -8.22
N TYR A 48 7.45 24.56 -9.13
CA TYR A 48 7.05 24.76 -10.54
C TYR A 48 5.69 24.12 -10.91
N ASP A 49 4.84 23.80 -9.93
CA ASP A 49 3.57 23.10 -10.20
C ASP A 49 2.56 23.99 -10.97
N ASN A 50 2.62 25.31 -10.78
CA ASN A 50 1.72 26.28 -11.41
C ASN A 50 2.34 26.95 -12.67
N ILE A 51 3.39 26.36 -13.24
CA ILE A 51 4.11 26.93 -14.40
C ILE A 51 3.20 27.21 -15.61
N GLY A 52 2.10 26.48 -15.77
CA GLY A 52 1.14 26.72 -16.84
C GLY A 52 0.45 28.08 -16.70
N ILE A 53 -0.17 28.34 -15.55
CA ILE A 53 -0.94 29.57 -15.32
C ILE A 53 -0.03 30.80 -15.23
N LEU A 54 1.16 30.65 -14.61
CA LEU A 54 2.11 31.75 -14.41
C LEU A 54 3.09 31.93 -15.59
N GLY A 55 3.12 31.00 -16.54
CA GLY A 55 4.11 30.95 -17.64
C GLY A 55 3.48 30.95 -19.03
N ASP A 56 2.39 31.69 -19.22
CA ASP A 56 1.68 31.84 -20.50
C ASP A 56 1.27 30.52 -21.15
N PHE A 57 1.02 29.47 -20.35
CA PHE A 57 0.72 28.11 -20.81
C PHE A 57 1.75 27.49 -21.77
N LYS A 58 3.02 27.94 -21.74
CA LYS A 58 4.12 27.39 -22.55
C LYS A 58 4.43 25.92 -22.27
N ALA A 59 4.19 25.46 -21.03
CA ALA A 59 4.37 24.08 -20.60
C ALA A 59 3.23 23.64 -19.68
N HIS A 60 2.84 22.35 -19.75
CA HIS A 60 1.82 21.79 -18.87
C HIS A 60 2.48 21.01 -17.71
N PRO A 61 1.99 21.12 -16.46
CA PRO A 61 2.58 20.43 -15.29
C PRO A 61 2.79 18.92 -15.47
N LYS A 62 1.92 18.27 -16.26
CA LYS A 62 2.02 16.84 -16.64
C LYS A 62 3.38 16.47 -17.28
N ASP A 63 4.03 17.42 -17.97
CA ASP A 63 5.27 17.19 -18.70
C ASP A 63 6.48 17.23 -17.75
N LEU A 64 6.35 17.89 -16.60
CA LEU A 64 7.37 17.95 -15.54
C LEU A 64 7.42 16.65 -14.71
N ILE A 65 6.36 15.85 -14.74
CA ILE A 65 6.28 14.60 -13.98
C ILE A 65 7.30 13.59 -14.52
N ARG A 66 8.22 13.17 -13.66
CA ARG A 66 9.15 12.07 -13.95
C ARG A 66 8.49 10.73 -13.63
N GLY A 67 8.62 9.76 -14.54
CA GLY A 67 8.10 8.42 -14.35
C GLY A 67 7.92 7.68 -15.67
N PRO A 68 7.30 6.49 -15.63
CA PRO A 68 7.06 5.71 -16.83
C PRO A 68 6.21 6.48 -17.85
N VAL A 69 6.62 6.49 -19.12
CA VAL A 69 5.96 7.27 -20.18
C VAL A 69 4.48 6.92 -20.33
N TRP A 70 4.12 5.66 -20.08
CA TRP A 70 2.74 5.19 -20.13
C TRP A 70 1.88 5.64 -18.93
N LEU A 71 2.46 6.26 -17.88
CA LEU A 71 1.77 6.81 -16.71
C LEU A 71 1.79 8.33 -16.61
N ARG A 72 2.70 9.02 -17.31
CA ARG A 72 2.77 10.49 -17.26
C ARG A 72 1.44 11.11 -17.69
N GLY A 73 0.85 11.92 -16.81
CA GLY A 73 -0.44 12.58 -17.03
C GLY A 73 -1.63 11.62 -17.17
N PHE A 74 -1.53 10.37 -16.72
CA PHE A 74 -2.59 9.37 -16.84
C PHE A 74 -3.05 8.87 -15.47
N SER A 75 -4.36 8.94 -15.21
CA SER A 75 -5.01 8.34 -14.06
C SER A 75 -6.00 7.28 -14.54
N GLY A 76 -5.94 6.08 -13.97
CA GLY A 76 -6.80 4.97 -14.34
C GLY A 76 -6.62 3.76 -13.45
N ASN A 77 -7.57 2.84 -13.52
CA ASN A 77 -7.52 1.60 -12.75
C ASN A 77 -6.40 0.66 -13.25
N GLU A 78 -6.14 -0.43 -12.53
CA GLU A 78 -5.07 -1.38 -12.88
C GLU A 78 -5.23 -1.93 -14.32
N LEU A 79 -6.44 -2.32 -14.71
CA LEU A 79 -6.71 -2.86 -16.03
C LEU A 79 -6.38 -1.84 -17.14
N GLN A 80 -6.84 -0.60 -16.99
CA GLN A 80 -6.57 0.49 -17.93
C GLN A 80 -5.06 0.79 -18.03
N ARG A 81 -4.35 0.82 -16.88
CA ARG A 81 -2.90 1.00 -16.83
C ARG A 81 -2.15 -0.11 -17.58
N LEU A 82 -2.55 -1.37 -17.39
CA LEU A 82 -1.91 -2.50 -18.07
C LEU A 82 -2.19 -2.53 -19.57
N ILE A 83 -3.42 -2.25 -20.00
CA ILE A 83 -3.76 -2.12 -21.43
C ILE A 83 -2.93 -1.01 -22.08
N ARG A 84 -2.80 0.14 -21.40
CA ARG A 84 -1.98 1.27 -21.87
C ARG A 84 -0.50 0.90 -21.94
N LYS A 85 0.05 0.23 -20.93
CA LYS A 85 1.43 -0.28 -20.92
C LYS A 85 1.68 -1.25 -22.08
N LYS A 86 0.76 -2.20 -22.31
CA LYS A 86 0.83 -3.16 -23.43
C LYS A 86 0.88 -2.44 -24.77
N ARG A 87 0.01 -1.45 -24.98
CA ARG A 87 -0.06 -0.70 -26.24
C ARG A 87 1.19 0.14 -26.50
N MET A 88 1.76 0.75 -25.46
CA MET A 88 2.86 1.70 -25.62
C MET A 88 4.26 1.06 -25.59
N VAL A 89 4.45 0.02 -24.77
CA VAL A 89 5.78 -0.57 -24.52
C VAL A 89 5.79 -2.07 -24.78
N GLY A 90 4.64 -2.70 -25.03
CA GLY A 90 4.53 -4.17 -25.10
C GLY A 90 5.26 -4.85 -26.25
N GLU A 91 5.71 -4.11 -27.26
CA GLU A 91 6.59 -4.64 -28.30
C GLU A 91 8.05 -4.80 -27.82
N ARG A 92 8.50 -3.89 -26.96
CA ARG A 92 9.89 -3.84 -26.43
C ARG A 92 10.05 -4.56 -25.09
N MET A 93 8.99 -5.21 -24.60
CA MET A 93 9.02 -5.95 -23.33
C MET A 93 9.63 -7.33 -23.52
N LEU A 94 10.27 -7.83 -22.46
CA LEU A 94 10.71 -9.22 -22.37
C LEU A 94 9.52 -10.17 -22.53
N THR A 95 9.74 -11.33 -23.15
CA THR A 95 8.69 -12.32 -23.44
C THR A 95 7.95 -12.76 -22.18
N GLU A 96 8.68 -13.01 -21.08
CA GLU A 96 8.10 -13.43 -19.80
C GLU A 96 7.24 -12.34 -19.16
N ASP A 97 7.70 -11.09 -19.19
CA ASP A 97 6.97 -9.93 -18.67
C ASP A 97 5.70 -9.68 -19.48
N LYS A 98 5.79 -9.79 -20.81
CA LYS A 98 4.65 -9.65 -21.72
C LYS A 98 3.61 -10.74 -21.47
N HIS A 99 4.06 -11.99 -21.33
CA HIS A 99 3.19 -13.12 -21.00
C HIS A 99 2.49 -12.93 -19.64
N SER A 100 3.22 -12.49 -18.63
CA SER A 100 2.66 -12.22 -17.30
C SER A 100 1.66 -11.05 -17.31
N LEU A 101 1.96 -10.00 -18.06
CA LEU A 101 1.07 -8.87 -18.29
C LEU A 101 -0.24 -9.32 -18.95
N ASP A 102 -0.17 -10.16 -19.97
CA ASP A 102 -1.34 -10.67 -20.69
C ASP A 102 -2.23 -11.57 -19.83
N LYS A 103 -1.62 -12.41 -19.00
CA LYS A 103 -2.34 -13.17 -17.97
C LYS A 103 -3.07 -12.25 -16.99
N ARG A 104 -2.41 -11.18 -16.54
CA ARG A 104 -3.00 -10.21 -15.60
C ARG A 104 -4.16 -9.45 -16.21
N ILE A 105 -4.03 -8.97 -17.45
CA ILE A 105 -5.13 -8.32 -18.20
C ILE A 105 -6.32 -9.28 -18.32
N SER A 106 -6.06 -10.52 -18.73
CA SER A 106 -7.11 -11.55 -18.93
C SER A 106 -7.82 -11.90 -17.62
N PHE A 107 -7.10 -11.93 -16.50
CA PHE A 107 -7.69 -12.09 -15.17
C PHE A 107 -8.56 -10.90 -14.78
N LEU A 108 -8.05 -9.67 -14.88
CA LEU A 108 -8.77 -8.47 -14.46
C LEU A 108 -10.01 -8.21 -15.31
N TYR A 109 -9.94 -8.46 -16.63
CA TYR A 109 -11.09 -8.36 -17.51
C TYR A 109 -12.22 -9.30 -17.07
N ARG A 110 -11.90 -10.57 -16.79
CA ARG A 110 -12.88 -11.53 -16.25
C ARG A 110 -13.40 -11.09 -14.88
N ARG A 111 -12.51 -10.62 -13.99
CA ARG A 111 -12.87 -10.22 -12.63
C ARG A 111 -13.85 -9.05 -12.63
N PHE A 112 -13.56 -7.97 -13.33
CA PHE A 112 -14.38 -6.76 -13.33
C PHE A 112 -15.71 -6.93 -14.08
N ASN A 113 -15.74 -7.73 -15.15
CA ASN A 113 -16.93 -7.84 -15.99
C ASN A 113 -17.86 -9.02 -15.64
N ARG A 114 -17.38 -10.03 -14.91
CA ARG A 114 -18.18 -11.21 -14.54
C ARG A 114 -18.50 -11.31 -13.06
N TYR A 115 -17.71 -10.66 -12.20
CA TYR A 115 -17.86 -10.75 -10.75
C TYR A 115 -18.02 -9.35 -10.16
N GLY A 116 -19.02 -9.17 -9.31
CA GLY A 116 -19.26 -7.91 -8.62
C GLY A 116 -20.42 -8.07 -7.65
N LYS A 117 -20.36 -7.38 -6.51
CA LYS A 117 -21.48 -7.32 -5.57
C LYS A 117 -22.61 -6.43 -6.11
N HIS A 118 -22.21 -5.32 -6.73
CA HIS A 118 -23.11 -4.37 -7.35
C HIS A 118 -23.08 -4.64 -8.85
N ARG A 119 -24.23 -5.01 -9.40
CA ARG A 119 -24.46 -5.19 -10.83
C ARG A 119 -25.87 -4.76 -11.16
#